data_AF-A0A925V3Q1-F1
#
_entry.id   AF-A0A925V3Q1-F1
#
_cell.length_a   1.000
_cell.length_b   1.000
_cell.length_c   1.000
_cell.angle_alpha   90.00
_cell.angle_beta   90.00
_cell.angle_gamma   90.00
#
_symmetry.space_group_name_H-M   'P 1'
#
loop_
_entity.id
_entity.type
_entity.pdbx_description
1 polymer ?
#
loop_
_entity_poly.entity_id
_entity_poly.type
_entity_poly.pdbx_seq_one_letter_code
_entity_poly.pdbx_strand_id
1 'polypeptide(L)'
;MSGHSPTLRGLARLVFWAWLPLAVVLGTSLLATHAATLPVPGERDTRLLGELARMRNDDERGRWMAVHVLYAACRCSRDVVDHLVDDPRPERLAERILMVGSTPEIEQRLAGSAIEVIRVQPQELAERYAIEAAPMLLVVDPDGALRYRGGYSERKQAAQLHDLEIIGRLRGEGHAAALPLFGCPVSDELEALLDPLGLRGGRASS
;
A
#
# COMPACT_ATOMS: atom_id res chain seq x y z
N MET A 1 44.91 -40.86 15.11
CA MET A 1 44.68 -40.90 13.65
C MET A 1 43.17 -40.92 13.41
N SER A 2 42.58 -39.75 13.20
CA SER A 2 41.11 -39.60 13.10
C SER A 2 40.65 -39.89 11.67
N GLY A 3 40.35 -41.16 11.39
CA GLY A 3 39.81 -41.61 10.11
C GLY A 3 38.44 -40.99 9.86
N HIS A 4 38.39 -39.93 9.05
CA HIS A 4 37.13 -39.39 8.56
C HIS A 4 36.55 -40.38 7.54
N SER A 5 35.42 -40.99 7.86
CA SER A 5 34.74 -41.93 6.97
C SER A 5 34.28 -41.22 5.69
N PRO A 6 34.51 -41.82 4.50
CA PRO A 6 34.15 -41.22 3.20
C PRO A 6 32.65 -40.90 3.07
N THR A 7 31.82 -41.55 3.87
CA THR A 7 30.36 -41.35 3.96
C THR A 7 29.99 -39.96 4.50
N LEU A 8 30.73 -39.44 5.48
CA LEU A 8 30.49 -38.11 6.07
C LEU A 8 30.74 -36.99 5.06
N ARG A 9 31.76 -37.14 4.20
CA ARG A 9 32.07 -36.16 3.14
C ARG A 9 31.00 -36.14 2.05
N GLY A 10 30.46 -37.31 1.70
CA GLY A 10 29.35 -37.43 0.74
C GLY A 10 28.07 -36.77 1.27
N LEU A 11 27.71 -37.06 2.53
CA LEU A 11 26.55 -36.45 3.18
C LEU A 11 26.68 -34.93 3.29
N ALA A 12 27.85 -34.43 3.71
CA ALA A 12 28.10 -32.99 3.83
C ALA A 12 27.95 -32.28 2.48
N ARG A 13 28.43 -32.88 1.38
CA ARG A 13 28.25 -32.33 0.02
C ARG A 13 26.79 -32.31 -0.39
N LEU A 14 26.04 -33.38 -0.15
CA LEU A 14 24.61 -33.42 -0.44
C LEU A 14 23.83 -32.35 0.32
N VAL A 15 24.07 -32.23 1.63
CA VAL A 15 23.43 -31.19 2.46
C VAL A 15 23.78 -29.80 1.94
N PHE A 16 25.05 -29.55 1.61
CA PHE A 16 25.48 -28.26 1.06
C PHE A 16 24.79 -27.94 -0.27
N TRP A 17 24.76 -28.90 -1.20
CA TRP A 17 24.13 -28.73 -2.52
C TRP A 17 22.61 -28.62 -2.45
N ALA A 18 21.97 -29.14 -1.41
CA ALA A 18 20.54 -28.94 -1.17
C ALA A 18 20.26 -27.60 -0.47
N TRP A 19 21.10 -27.21 0.48
CA TRP A 19 20.95 -25.97 1.25
C TRP A 19 21.16 -24.72 0.38
N LEU A 20 22.16 -24.73 -0.50
CA LEU A 20 22.47 -23.57 -1.34
C LEU A 20 21.29 -23.11 -2.22
N PRO A 21 20.65 -23.96 -3.04
CA PRO A 21 19.51 -23.54 -3.86
C PRO A 21 18.31 -23.14 -3.00
N LEU A 22 18.08 -23.80 -1.86
CA LEU A 22 17.03 -23.42 -0.92
C LEU A 22 17.26 -22.01 -0.38
N ALA A 23 18.48 -21.70 0.08
CA ALA A 23 18.85 -20.37 0.56
C ALA A 23 18.72 -19.31 -0.54
N VAL A 24 19.11 -19.64 -1.77
CA VAL A 24 18.96 -18.75 -2.93
C VAL A 24 17.49 -18.47 -3.22
N VAL A 25 16.64 -19.51 -3.30
CA VAL A 25 15.19 -19.37 -3.59
C VAL A 25 14.50 -18.55 -2.50
N LEU A 26 14.79 -18.83 -1.22
CA LEU A 26 14.22 -18.06 -0.11
C LEU A 26 14.70 -16.61 -0.15
N GLY A 27 16.01 -16.39 -0.38
CA GLY A 27 16.59 -15.05 -0.44
C GLY A 27 16.03 -14.22 -1.61
N THR A 28 15.91 -14.80 -2.80
CA THR A 28 15.35 -14.10 -3.97
C THR A 28 13.87 -13.83 -3.81
N SER A 29 13.10 -14.77 -3.25
CA SER A 29 11.68 -14.58 -2.93
C SER A 29 11.50 -13.39 -1.98
N LEU A 30 12.20 -13.40 -0.84
CA LEU A 30 12.12 -12.30 0.13
C LEU A 30 12.56 -10.95 -0.45
N LEU A 31 13.60 -10.93 -1.30
CA LEU A 31 14.09 -9.70 -1.92
C LEU A 31 13.13 -9.14 -2.97
N ALA A 32 12.62 -9.99 -3.87
CA ALA A 32 11.67 -9.60 -4.92
C ALA A 32 10.41 -8.98 -4.31
N THR A 33 9.91 -9.63 -3.26
CA THR A 33 8.74 -9.23 -2.49
C THR A 33 8.93 -7.91 -1.74
N HIS A 34 10.19 -7.52 -1.45
CA HIS A 34 10.50 -6.21 -0.88
C HIS A 34 10.77 -5.11 -1.91
N ALA A 35 11.13 -5.46 -3.15
CA ALA A 35 11.46 -4.48 -4.20
C ALA A 35 10.31 -4.24 -5.20
N ALA A 36 9.31 -5.13 -5.25
CA ALA A 36 8.22 -5.02 -6.21
C ALA A 36 7.33 -3.80 -5.95
N THR A 37 7.10 -3.03 -7.02
CA THR A 37 6.04 -2.02 -7.08
C THR A 37 4.70 -2.73 -7.25
N LEU A 38 3.70 -2.31 -6.48
CA LEU A 38 2.38 -2.92 -6.50
C LEU A 38 1.50 -2.33 -7.63
N PRO A 39 0.50 -3.07 -8.12
CA PRO A 39 -0.40 -2.59 -9.16
C PRO A 39 -1.20 -1.37 -8.71
N VAL A 40 -1.44 -0.46 -9.65
CA VAL A 40 -2.34 0.68 -9.49
C VAL A 40 -3.56 0.48 -10.41
N PRO A 41 -4.77 0.92 -10.01
CA PRO A 41 -5.95 0.86 -10.86
C PRO A 41 -5.75 1.55 -12.21
N GLY A 42 -6.55 1.20 -13.22
CA GLY A 42 -6.54 1.89 -14.51
C GLY A 42 -7.11 3.31 -14.44
N GLU A 43 -6.66 4.22 -15.33
CA GLU A 43 -7.13 5.63 -15.39
C GLU A 43 -8.63 5.79 -15.56
N ARG A 44 -9.22 4.83 -16.28
CA ARG A 44 -10.60 4.84 -16.70
C ARG A 44 -11.36 3.67 -16.09
N ASP A 45 -10.90 3.13 -14.97
CA ASP A 45 -11.68 2.11 -14.25
C ASP A 45 -12.96 2.78 -13.72
N THR A 46 -14.07 2.42 -14.34
CA THR A 46 -15.38 3.03 -14.08
C THR A 46 -15.89 2.70 -12.68
N ARG A 47 -15.44 1.59 -12.07
CA ARG A 47 -15.80 1.22 -10.69
C ARG A 47 -15.17 2.20 -9.71
N LEU A 48 -13.85 2.40 -9.83
CA LEU A 48 -13.11 3.36 -9.02
C LEU A 48 -13.68 4.77 -9.15
N LEU A 49 -13.85 5.25 -10.38
CA LEU A 49 -14.38 6.60 -10.63
C LEU A 49 -15.81 6.77 -10.06
N GLY A 50 -16.63 5.74 -10.17
CA GLY A 50 -17.98 5.73 -9.61
C GLY A 50 -18.00 5.84 -8.08
N GLU A 51 -17.14 5.07 -7.39
CA GLU A 51 -17.07 5.14 -5.93
C GLU A 51 -16.44 6.45 -5.45
N LEU A 52 -15.40 6.96 -6.11
CA LEU A 52 -14.82 8.28 -5.80
C LEU A 52 -15.84 9.41 -5.96
N ALA A 53 -16.70 9.35 -6.98
CA ALA A 53 -17.77 10.33 -7.16
C ALA A 53 -18.81 10.27 -6.02
N ARG A 54 -19.08 9.09 -5.45
CA ARG A 54 -19.99 8.91 -4.31
C ARG A 54 -19.39 9.34 -2.97
N MET A 55 -18.07 9.26 -2.82
CA MET A 55 -17.36 9.71 -1.62
C MET A 55 -17.37 11.24 -1.44
N ARG A 56 -17.67 11.98 -2.51
CA ARG A 56 -17.71 13.44 -2.47
C ARG A 56 -19.06 13.92 -1.94
N ASN A 57 -19.04 14.66 -0.83
CA ASN A 57 -20.26 15.28 -0.32
C ASN A 57 -20.67 16.49 -1.20
N ASP A 58 -21.93 16.89 -1.12
CA ASP A 58 -22.48 17.98 -1.93
C ASP A 58 -21.78 19.33 -1.69
N ASP A 59 -21.38 19.61 -0.46
CA ASP A 59 -20.67 20.82 -0.05
C ASP A 59 -19.19 20.84 -0.48
N GLU A 60 -18.69 19.74 -1.03
CA GLU A 60 -17.31 19.58 -1.50
C GLU A 60 -17.19 19.56 -3.02
N ARG A 61 -18.33 19.67 -3.72
CA ARG A 61 -18.33 19.88 -5.17
C ARG A 61 -17.52 21.12 -5.52
N GLY A 62 -16.66 21.02 -6.53
CA GLY A 62 -15.73 22.08 -6.90
C GLY A 62 -14.47 22.19 -6.01
N ARG A 63 -14.28 21.30 -5.02
CA ARG A 63 -13.04 21.20 -4.24
C ARG A 63 -12.17 20.05 -4.73
N TRP A 64 -10.87 20.17 -4.51
CA TRP A 64 -9.94 19.04 -4.63
C TRP A 64 -10.22 18.04 -3.51
N MET A 65 -10.11 16.75 -3.83
CA MET A 65 -10.29 15.67 -2.88
C MET A 65 -9.08 14.73 -2.91
N ALA A 66 -8.56 14.38 -1.74
CA ALA A 66 -7.51 13.37 -1.57
C ALA A 66 -8.11 12.16 -0.83
N VAL A 67 -7.88 10.97 -1.37
CA VAL A 67 -8.30 9.71 -0.76
C VAL A 67 -7.06 8.87 -0.47
N HIS A 68 -6.88 8.55 0.80
CA HIS A 68 -5.77 7.76 1.32
C HIS A 68 -6.24 6.33 1.56
N VAL A 69 -5.78 5.39 0.75
CA VAL A 69 -6.13 3.97 0.92
C VAL A 69 -5.08 3.31 1.80
N LEU A 70 -5.50 2.85 2.98
CA LEU A 70 -4.62 2.41 4.05
C LEU A 70 -5.03 1.03 4.56
N TYR A 71 -4.05 0.24 5.01
CA TYR A 71 -4.28 -1.09 5.59
C TYR A 71 -3.71 -1.18 7.00
N ALA A 72 -4.57 -1.45 7.98
CA ALA A 72 -4.25 -1.36 9.40
C ALA A 72 -3.11 -2.30 9.86
N ALA A 73 -2.99 -3.47 9.23
CA ALA A 73 -1.95 -4.44 9.55
C ALA A 73 -0.58 -4.08 8.95
N CYS A 74 -0.52 -3.12 8.01
CA CYS A 74 0.70 -2.78 7.29
C CYS A 74 1.43 -1.59 7.94
N ARG A 75 2.71 -1.76 8.28
CA ARG A 75 3.54 -0.68 8.86
C ARG A 75 3.60 0.57 7.98
N CYS A 76 3.76 0.41 6.67
CA CYS A 76 3.82 1.55 5.75
C CYS A 76 2.55 2.42 5.82
N SER A 77 1.38 1.81 6.06
CA SER A 77 0.13 2.55 6.24
C SER A 77 0.11 3.30 7.57
N ARG A 78 0.71 2.76 8.64
CA ARG A 78 0.81 3.44 9.94
C ARG A 78 1.67 4.69 9.83
N ASP A 79 2.81 4.59 9.14
CA ASP A 79 3.68 5.74 8.87
C ASP A 79 2.90 6.84 8.11
N VAL A 80 1.99 6.46 7.20
CA VAL A 80 1.09 7.42 6.53
C VAL A 80 0.02 7.98 7.48
N VAL A 81 -0.57 7.17 8.36
CA VAL A 81 -1.52 7.68 9.38
C VAL A 81 -0.85 8.72 10.27
N ASP A 82 0.34 8.43 10.80
CA ASP A 82 1.08 9.37 11.64
C ASP A 82 1.34 10.68 10.88
N HIS A 83 1.81 10.59 9.63
CA HIS A 83 1.99 11.77 8.76
C HIS A 83 0.71 12.59 8.55
N LEU A 84 -0.42 11.94 8.29
CA LEU A 84 -1.70 12.63 8.06
C LEU A 84 -2.25 13.32 9.33
N VAL A 85 -1.94 12.77 10.50
CA VAL A 85 -2.42 13.30 11.79
C VAL A 85 -1.47 14.36 12.35
N ASP A 86 -0.16 14.21 12.14
CA ASP A 86 0.85 15.07 12.73
C ASP A 86 1.10 16.35 11.89
N ASP A 87 0.92 16.29 10.57
CA ASP A 87 1.14 17.44 9.68
C ASP A 87 -0.12 18.30 9.48
N PRO A 88 0.01 19.65 9.44
CA PRO A 88 -1.11 20.54 9.18
C PRO A 88 -1.65 20.35 7.76
N ARG A 89 -2.95 20.12 7.65
CA ARG A 89 -3.63 19.89 6.38
C ARG A 89 -4.12 21.20 5.75
N PRO A 90 -4.01 21.38 4.43
CA PRO A 90 -4.40 22.61 3.76
C PRO A 90 -5.92 22.83 3.80
N GLU A 91 -6.33 24.06 4.06
CA GLU A 91 -7.73 24.45 3.98
C GLU A 91 -8.29 24.18 2.56
N ARG A 92 -9.58 23.81 2.49
CA ARG A 92 -10.29 23.51 1.22
C ARG A 92 -9.78 22.28 0.45
N LEU A 93 -9.10 21.35 1.12
CA LEU A 93 -8.91 19.99 0.62
C LEU A 93 -9.91 19.06 1.32
N ALA A 94 -10.72 18.33 0.56
CA ALA A 94 -11.55 17.27 1.12
C ALA A 94 -10.69 16.01 1.28
N GLU A 95 -10.42 15.59 2.51
CA GLU A 95 -9.58 14.42 2.78
C GLU A 95 -10.40 13.27 3.32
N ARG A 96 -10.12 12.08 2.80
CA ARG A 96 -10.78 10.83 3.19
C ARG A 96 -9.75 9.73 3.36
N ILE A 97 -9.96 8.87 4.34
CA ILE A 97 -9.19 7.65 4.52
C ILE A 97 -10.08 6.46 4.20
N LEU A 98 -9.68 5.65 3.22
CA LEU A 98 -10.26 4.34 2.96
C LEU A 98 -9.44 3.30 3.72
N MET A 99 -9.92 2.88 4.88
CA MET A 99 -9.17 2.03 5.82
C MET A 99 -9.63 0.58 5.74
N VAL A 100 -8.69 -0.32 5.47
CA VAL A 100 -8.88 -1.76 5.51
C VAL A 100 -8.47 -2.30 6.87
N GLY A 101 -9.38 -3.06 7.49
CA GLY A 101 -9.18 -3.59 8.84
C GLY A 101 -9.13 -2.50 9.91
N SER A 102 -8.75 -2.90 11.12
CA SER A 102 -8.59 -1.97 12.23
C SER A 102 -7.60 -2.48 13.28
N THR A 103 -6.99 -1.56 14.02
CA THR A 103 -6.23 -1.84 15.25
C THR A 103 -6.54 -0.74 16.27
N PRO A 104 -6.51 -1.04 17.59
CA PRO A 104 -6.76 -0.03 18.62
C PRO A 104 -5.83 1.19 18.51
N GLU A 105 -4.57 0.96 18.12
CA GLU A 105 -3.57 2.01 17.90
C GLU A 105 -3.99 3.00 16.81
N ILE A 106 -4.38 2.48 15.63
CA ILE A 106 -4.81 3.33 14.50
C ILE A 106 -6.13 4.03 14.82
N GLU A 107 -7.07 3.35 15.48
CA GLU A 107 -8.33 3.96 15.90
C GLU A 107 -8.09 5.13 16.85
N GLN A 108 -7.21 4.95 17.83
CA GLN A 108 -6.85 6.00 18.77
C GLN A 108 -6.19 7.18 18.07
N ARG A 109 -5.30 6.93 17.09
CA ARG A 109 -4.66 8.01 16.32
C ARG A 109 -5.65 8.80 15.47
N LEU A 110 -6.61 8.13 14.84
CA LEU A 110 -7.60 8.77 13.96
C LEU A 110 -8.76 9.43 14.71
N ALA A 111 -9.05 9.04 15.95
CA ALA A 111 -10.18 9.54 16.74
C ALA A 111 -10.21 11.06 16.94
N GLY A 112 -9.06 11.74 16.88
CA GLY A 112 -8.94 13.20 16.96
C GLY A 112 -8.78 13.90 15.62
N SER A 113 -8.70 13.16 14.51
CA SER A 113 -8.51 13.74 13.18
C SER A 113 -9.83 14.26 12.60
N ALA A 114 -9.76 15.36 11.85
CA ALA A 114 -10.90 15.85 11.08
C ALA A 114 -11.12 15.07 9.77
N ILE A 115 -10.29 14.05 9.51
CA ILE A 115 -10.33 13.27 8.27
C ILE A 115 -11.39 12.19 8.43
N GLU A 116 -12.36 12.16 7.51
CA GLU A 116 -13.39 11.13 7.52
C GLU A 116 -12.79 9.77 7.12
N VAL A 117 -13.07 8.75 7.93
CA VAL A 117 -12.55 7.38 7.76
C VAL A 117 -13.67 6.46 7.30
N ILE A 118 -13.53 5.94 6.10
CA ILE A 118 -14.41 4.95 5.48
C ILE A 118 -13.78 3.58 5.67
N ARG A 119 -14.46 2.69 6.40
CA ARG A 119 -14.01 1.31 6.62
C ARG A 119 -14.45 0.43 5.48
N VAL A 120 -13.54 -0.35 4.93
CA VAL A 120 -13.81 -1.33 3.88
C VAL A 120 -13.14 -2.65 4.17
N GLN A 121 -13.75 -3.73 3.68
CA GLN A 121 -13.13 -5.05 3.74
C GLN A 121 -12.10 -5.23 2.62
N PRO A 122 -11.11 -6.14 2.77
CA PRO A 122 -10.10 -6.36 1.74
C PRO A 122 -10.70 -6.75 0.38
N GLN A 123 -11.70 -7.64 0.37
CA GLN A 123 -12.40 -8.07 -0.85
C GLN A 123 -13.20 -6.92 -1.46
N GLU A 124 -13.86 -6.13 -0.62
CA GLU A 124 -14.60 -4.95 -1.05
C GLU A 124 -13.70 -3.92 -1.75
N LEU A 125 -12.48 -3.74 -1.24
CA LEU A 125 -11.50 -2.85 -1.85
C LEU A 125 -11.14 -3.29 -3.28
N ALA A 126 -10.89 -4.58 -3.49
CA ALA A 126 -10.54 -5.11 -4.80
C ALA A 126 -11.74 -5.07 -5.77
N GLU A 127 -12.92 -5.49 -5.32
CA GLU A 127 -14.09 -5.64 -6.19
C GLU A 127 -14.72 -4.28 -6.56
N ARG A 128 -14.93 -3.40 -5.57
CA ARG A 128 -15.63 -2.11 -5.75
C ARG A 128 -14.69 -1.00 -6.21
N TYR A 129 -13.45 -0.99 -5.72
CA TYR A 129 -12.51 0.09 -6.01
C TYR A 129 -11.44 -0.30 -7.03
N ALA A 130 -11.34 -1.57 -7.42
CA ALA A 130 -10.25 -2.08 -8.26
C ALA A 130 -8.86 -1.84 -7.64
N ILE A 131 -8.77 -1.74 -6.31
CA ILE A 131 -7.54 -1.49 -5.58
C ILE A 131 -7.14 -2.74 -4.82
N GLU A 132 -5.92 -3.21 -5.07
CA GLU A 132 -5.42 -4.47 -4.49
C GLU A 132 -4.27 -4.24 -3.51
N ALA A 133 -3.86 -2.99 -3.29
CA ALA A 133 -2.65 -2.65 -2.55
C ALA A 133 -2.76 -1.34 -1.76
N ALA A 134 -2.04 -1.27 -0.64
CA ALA A 134 -1.96 -0.10 0.23
C ALA A 134 -0.55 0.04 0.86
N PRO A 135 -0.08 1.25 1.22
CA PRO A 135 -0.80 2.52 1.18
C PRO A 135 -0.77 3.22 -0.19
N MET A 136 -1.92 3.73 -0.65
CA MET A 136 -2.06 4.45 -1.92
C MET A 136 -2.64 5.85 -1.71
N LEU A 137 -2.25 6.79 -2.56
CA LEU A 137 -2.84 8.12 -2.67
C LEU A 137 -3.62 8.23 -3.98
N LEU A 138 -4.86 8.70 -3.88
CA LEU A 138 -5.70 9.10 -5.01
C LEU A 138 -6.00 10.59 -4.87
N VAL A 139 -5.92 11.34 -5.98
CA VAL A 139 -6.30 12.77 -5.98
C VAL A 139 -7.29 13.03 -7.09
N VAL A 140 -8.42 13.61 -6.72
CA VAL A 140 -9.54 13.96 -7.61
C VAL A 140 -9.65 15.48 -7.67
N ASP A 141 -9.77 16.02 -8.87
CA ASP A 141 -9.89 17.46 -9.10
C ASP A 141 -11.31 18.00 -8.79
N PRO A 142 -11.53 19.32 -8.86
CA PRO A 142 -12.84 19.94 -8.69
C PRO A 142 -13.94 19.40 -9.60
N ASP A 143 -13.59 18.98 -10.82
CA ASP A 143 -14.52 18.47 -11.84
C ASP A 143 -14.86 16.98 -11.63
N GLY A 144 -14.20 16.32 -10.67
CA GLY A 144 -14.41 14.91 -10.35
C GLY A 144 -13.51 13.94 -11.13
N ALA A 145 -12.53 14.45 -11.88
CA ALA A 145 -11.58 13.63 -12.60
C ALA A 145 -10.44 13.16 -11.68
N LEU A 146 -10.10 11.88 -11.75
CA LEU A 146 -8.93 11.31 -11.07
C LEU A 146 -7.65 11.83 -11.75
N ARG A 147 -6.87 12.64 -11.05
CA ARG A 147 -5.62 13.25 -11.55
C ARG A 147 -4.36 12.56 -11.06
N TYR A 148 -4.44 11.81 -9.97
CA TYR A 148 -3.31 11.06 -9.45
C TYR A 148 -3.74 9.74 -8.84
N ARG A 149 -2.90 8.73 -9.05
CA ARG A 149 -2.96 7.42 -8.39
C ARG A 149 -1.54 6.90 -8.27
N GLY A 150 -1.14 6.52 -7.07
CA GLY A 150 0.23 6.04 -6.85
C GLY A 150 0.61 5.99 -5.38
N GLY A 151 1.89 5.79 -5.13
CA GLY A 151 2.45 5.88 -3.79
C GLY A 151 2.68 7.32 -3.33
N TYR A 152 3.46 7.43 -2.26
CA TYR A 152 3.77 8.69 -1.59
C TYR A 152 5.23 9.11 -1.76
N SER A 153 6.09 8.24 -2.29
CA SER A 153 7.53 8.48 -2.38
C SER A 153 8.19 7.70 -3.53
N GLU A 154 9.36 8.16 -3.95
CA GLU A 154 10.13 7.54 -5.04
C GLU A 154 10.78 6.21 -4.66
N ARG A 155 10.98 5.98 -3.35
CA ARG A 155 11.67 4.81 -2.82
C ARG A 155 10.97 4.24 -1.60
N LYS A 156 11.10 2.92 -1.42
CA LYS A 156 10.56 2.23 -0.25
C LYS A 156 11.17 2.77 1.05
N GLN A 157 10.33 2.95 2.07
CA GLN A 157 10.73 3.49 3.39
C GLN A 157 11.40 4.86 3.31
N ALA A 158 10.95 5.72 2.40
CA ALA A 158 11.36 7.12 2.42
C ALA A 158 10.98 7.77 3.74
N ALA A 159 11.87 8.61 4.27
CA ALA A 159 11.61 9.39 5.48
C ALA A 159 10.56 10.49 5.27
N GLN A 160 10.27 10.84 4.01
CA GLN A 160 9.35 11.90 3.62
C GLN A 160 8.27 11.35 2.71
N LEU A 161 7.03 11.71 3.02
CA LEU A 161 5.86 11.45 2.19
C LEU A 161 5.51 12.75 1.43
N HIS A 162 5.28 12.63 0.12
CA HIS A 162 5.15 13.77 -0.79
C HIS A 162 3.69 14.09 -1.16
N ASP A 163 2.70 13.69 -0.36
CA ASP A 163 1.28 13.87 -0.68
C ASP A 163 0.90 15.34 -0.93
N LEU A 164 1.32 16.27 -0.05
CA LEU A 164 1.04 17.69 -0.21
C LEU A 164 1.78 18.31 -1.40
N GLU A 165 3.01 17.85 -1.68
CA GLU A 165 3.78 18.29 -2.85
C GLU A 165 3.11 17.82 -4.15
N ILE A 166 2.64 16.57 -4.19
CA ILE A 166 1.87 16.00 -5.30
C ILE A 166 0.60 16.83 -5.51
N ILE A 167 -0.18 17.07 -4.47
CA ILE A 167 -1.43 17.86 -4.54
C ILE A 167 -1.13 19.30 -5.00
N GLY A 168 -0.05 19.90 -4.49
CA GLY A 168 0.40 21.23 -4.89
C GLY A 168 0.73 21.31 -6.38
N ARG A 169 1.51 20.35 -6.91
CA ARG A 169 1.81 20.25 -8.35
C ARG A 169 0.54 20.04 -9.19
N LEU A 170 -0.37 19.16 -8.76
CA LEU A 170 -1.63 18.95 -9.47
C LEU A 170 -2.49 20.22 -9.53
N ARG A 171 -2.52 21.01 -8.45
CA ARG A 171 -3.26 22.28 -8.39
C ARG A 171 -2.62 23.38 -9.24
N GLY A 172 -1.30 23.44 -9.31
CA GLY A 172 -0.57 24.49 -10.03
C GLY A 172 -0.31 24.16 -11.51
N GLU A 173 0.19 22.96 -11.77
CA GLU A 173 0.67 22.52 -13.10
C GLU A 173 -0.35 21.62 -13.81
N GLY A 174 -1.36 21.09 -13.10
CA GLY A 174 -2.36 20.19 -13.67
C GLY A 174 -1.91 18.73 -13.79
N HIS A 175 -0.65 18.42 -13.48
CA HIS A 175 -0.10 17.06 -13.52
C HIS A 175 0.92 16.81 -12.39
N ALA A 176 1.09 15.55 -12.03
CA ALA A 176 2.19 15.08 -11.19
C ALA A 176 2.61 13.69 -11.68
N ALA A 177 3.91 13.40 -11.67
CA ALA A 177 4.41 12.07 -12.02
C ALA A 177 3.91 11.04 -11.00
N ALA A 178 3.33 9.94 -11.49
CA ALA A 178 2.88 8.86 -10.62
C ALA A 178 4.07 8.21 -9.91
N LEU A 179 4.07 8.25 -8.58
CA LEU A 179 5.11 7.60 -7.79
C LEU A 179 4.81 6.12 -7.62
N PRO A 180 5.85 5.27 -7.56
CA PRO A 180 5.70 3.83 -7.35
C PRO A 180 4.93 3.53 -6.05
N LEU A 181 4.05 2.52 -6.12
CA LEU A 181 3.30 2.04 -4.97
C LEU A 181 4.12 1.00 -4.20
N PHE A 182 4.63 1.39 -3.03
CA PHE A 182 5.30 0.47 -2.10
C PHE A 182 4.37 0.16 -0.93
N GLY A 183 4.16 -1.12 -0.63
CA GLY A 183 3.28 -1.48 0.47
C GLY A 183 3.01 -2.96 0.61
N CYS A 184 1.82 -3.25 1.13
CA CYS A 184 1.32 -4.59 1.35
C CYS A 184 0.17 -4.88 0.37
N PRO A 185 0.08 -6.12 -0.17
CA PRO A 185 -1.11 -6.56 -0.87
C PRO A 185 -2.31 -6.62 0.09
N VAL A 186 -3.47 -6.23 -0.43
CA VAL A 186 -4.76 -6.20 0.29
C VAL A 186 -5.73 -7.24 -0.27
N SER A 187 -5.66 -7.61 -1.55
CA SER A 187 -6.45 -8.74 -2.07
C SER A 187 -5.79 -10.09 -1.80
N ASP A 188 -6.57 -11.15 -1.67
CA ASP A 188 -6.04 -12.53 -1.53
C ASP A 188 -5.28 -12.98 -2.78
N GLU A 189 -5.73 -12.59 -3.97
CA GLU A 189 -5.09 -12.93 -5.25
C GLU A 189 -3.68 -12.33 -5.36
N LEU A 190 -3.54 -11.01 -5.12
CA LEU A 190 -2.23 -10.37 -5.08
C LEU A 190 -1.34 -10.90 -3.95
N GLU A 191 -1.90 -11.30 -2.80
CA GLU A 191 -1.11 -11.95 -1.74
C GLU A 191 -0.55 -13.29 -2.21
N ALA A 192 -1.39 -14.15 -2.80
CA ALA A 192 -0.96 -15.46 -3.31
C ALA A 192 0.12 -15.33 -4.41
N LEU A 193 0.05 -14.27 -5.22
CA LEU A 193 1.06 -13.97 -6.25
C LEU A 193 2.41 -13.53 -5.63
N LEU A 194 2.37 -12.72 -4.58
CA LEU A 194 3.56 -12.12 -3.96
C LEU A 194 4.17 -12.96 -2.84
N ASP A 195 3.41 -13.90 -2.28
CA ASP A 195 3.84 -14.83 -1.25
C ASP A 195 3.38 -16.27 -1.53
N PRO A 196 3.87 -16.90 -2.62
CA PRO A 196 3.46 -18.25 -2.99
C PRO A 196 3.84 -19.31 -1.95
N LEU A 197 4.77 -18.98 -1.04
CA LEU A 197 5.26 -19.86 0.01
C LEU A 197 4.65 -19.56 1.40
N GLY A 198 3.79 -18.53 1.51
CA GLY A 198 3.13 -18.15 2.77
C GLY A 198 4.10 -17.70 3.88
N LEU A 199 5.26 -17.17 3.51
CA LEU A 199 6.34 -16.84 4.44
C LEU A 199 6.19 -15.46 5.10
N ARG A 200 5.27 -14.60 4.64
CA ARG A 200 5.11 -13.22 5.13
C ARG A 200 4.39 -13.10 6.47
N GLY A 201 3.96 -14.23 7.06
CA GLY A 201 3.17 -14.23 8.30
C GLY A 201 1.78 -13.69 7.99
N GLY A 202 0.85 -14.62 7.75
CA GLY A 202 -0.45 -14.35 7.15
C GLY A 202 -1.24 -13.21 7.81
N ARG A 203 -2.15 -12.62 7.02
CA ARG A 203 -3.21 -11.75 7.51
C ARG A 203 -3.79 -12.36 8.77
N ALA A 204 -3.92 -11.57 9.84
CA ALA A 204 -4.82 -11.93 10.92
C ALA A 204 -6.20 -12.09 10.29
N SER A 205 -6.62 -13.34 10.10
CA SER A 205 -7.97 -13.70 9.70
C SER A 205 -8.89 -13.18 10.81
N SER A 206 -9.56 -12.07 10.55
CA SER A 206 -10.76 -11.66 11.28
C SER A 206 -11.94 -12.49 10.81
#